data_AF-A0A538HLB8-F1
#
_entry.id   AF-A0A538HLB8-F1
#
_cell.length_a   1.000
_cell.length_b   1.000
_cell.length_c   1.000
_cell.angle_alpha   90.00
_cell.angle_beta   90.00
_cell.angle_gamma   90.00
#
_symmetry.space_group_name_H-M   'P 1'
#
loop_
_entity.id
_entity.type
_entity.pdbx_description
1 polymer ?
#
loop_
_entity_poly.entity_id
_entity_poly.type
_entity_poly.pdbx_seq_one_letter_code
_entity_poly.pdbx_strand_id
1 'polypeptide(L)'
;MIDSIGSRTTRYAAALALALLIPLAVTATSSARPRPAKVRAATPPAARIFSRLPFLLANRGVHGNRFLPFANTATGIAGVQAAPAGTPCGNTPGLLCSTVVVPLDRTGVVPGTVSLHVETLPAFGVARGTIFLIAGGPGQGSAHVFGLGSPADASFYRYLFPGYTLVAYDDRGTGDSGVLRCPALQSSTTFDVDVEGQQV
;
A
#
# COMPACT_ATOMS: atom_id res chain seq x y z
N MET A 1 71.03 2.05 -8.91
CA MET A 1 71.25 0.61 -9.20
C MET A 1 70.81 -0.14 -7.96
N ILE A 2 69.52 -0.50 -7.91
CA ILE A 2 68.98 -1.83 -8.24
C ILE A 2 69.26 -2.79 -7.08
N ASP A 3 68.28 -2.93 -6.18
CA ASP A 3 67.87 -4.21 -5.55
C ASP A 3 66.97 -3.96 -4.33
N SER A 4 65.66 -3.77 -4.55
CA SER A 4 64.65 -3.94 -3.48
C SER A 4 63.23 -4.12 -4.01
N ILE A 5 63.04 -4.94 -5.07
CA ILE A 5 61.70 -5.19 -5.66
C ILE A 5 61.30 -6.68 -5.63
N GLY A 6 62.21 -7.61 -5.25
CA GLY A 6 61.99 -9.06 -5.43
C GLY A 6 61.31 -9.85 -4.29
N SER A 7 61.03 -9.27 -3.12
CA SER A 7 60.71 -10.08 -1.91
C SER A 7 59.24 -10.03 -1.43
N ARG A 8 58.41 -9.11 -1.93
CA ARG A 8 57.03 -8.92 -1.40
C ARG A 8 55.95 -9.68 -2.17
N THR A 9 56.21 -10.14 -3.39
CA THR A 9 55.19 -10.74 -4.26
C THR A 9 54.93 -12.23 -4.00
N THR A 10 55.85 -12.94 -3.34
CA THR A 10 55.75 -14.40 -3.12
C THR A 10 54.93 -14.81 -1.89
N ARG A 11 54.54 -13.89 -1.00
CA ARG A 11 53.77 -14.22 0.22
C ARG A 11 52.25 -14.15 0.08
N TYR A 12 51.72 -13.53 -0.98
CA TYR A 12 50.27 -13.39 -1.18
C TYR A 12 49.63 -14.53 -2.01
N ALA A 13 50.44 -15.33 -2.72
CA ALA A 13 49.93 -16.43 -3.54
C ALA A 13 49.52 -17.69 -2.73
N ALA A 14 49.94 -17.81 -1.47
CA ALA A 14 49.65 -18.99 -0.65
C ALA A 14 48.38 -18.87 0.23
N ALA A 15 47.77 -17.69 0.34
CA ALA A 15 46.57 -17.48 1.17
C ALA A 15 45.25 -17.74 0.41
N LEU A 16 45.30 -18.04 -0.89
CA LEU A 16 44.13 -18.14 -1.76
C LEU A 16 43.63 -19.58 -2.00
N ALA A 17 44.24 -20.60 -1.38
CA ALA A 17 43.92 -22.00 -1.66
C ALA A 17 43.23 -22.77 -0.52
N LEU A 18 42.87 -22.14 0.61
CA LEU A 18 42.34 -22.86 1.79
C LEU A 18 41.01 -22.32 2.35
N ALA A 19 40.15 -21.74 1.50
CA ALA A 19 38.81 -21.29 1.91
C ALA A 19 37.68 -21.76 0.97
N LEU A 20 37.97 -22.69 0.06
CA LEU A 20 36.96 -23.52 -0.60
C LEU A 20 36.96 -24.88 0.11
N LEU A 21 35.92 -25.16 0.91
CA LEU A 21 35.34 -26.49 1.25
C LEU A 21 34.65 -26.46 2.63
N ILE A 22 33.51 -25.79 2.74
CA ILE A 22 32.52 -26.10 3.78
C ILE A 22 31.11 -26.05 3.17
N PRO A 23 30.49 -27.19 2.82
CA PRO A 23 29.04 -27.25 2.66
C PRO A 23 28.41 -27.61 4.01
N LEU A 24 27.78 -26.63 4.67
CA LEU A 24 26.81 -26.92 5.74
C LEU A 24 25.46 -27.22 5.10
N ALA A 25 25.17 -28.51 4.93
CA ALA A 25 23.85 -29.01 4.62
C ALA A 25 22.92 -28.78 5.82
N VAL A 26 22.12 -27.71 5.80
CA VAL A 26 20.99 -27.53 6.71
C VAL A 26 19.78 -28.16 6.06
N THR A 27 19.53 -29.43 6.38
CA THR A 27 18.25 -30.08 6.08
C THR A 27 17.21 -29.61 7.09
N ALA A 28 16.44 -28.57 6.74
CA ALA A 28 15.26 -28.17 7.50
C ALA A 28 14.14 -29.20 7.26
N THR A 29 13.87 -30.05 8.26
CA THR A 29 12.70 -30.93 8.28
C THR A 29 11.46 -30.10 8.60
N SER A 30 10.72 -29.70 7.55
CA SER A 30 9.41 -29.05 7.68
C SER A 30 8.36 -30.08 8.10
N SER A 31 8.04 -30.11 9.40
CA SER A 31 6.93 -30.89 9.95
C SER A 31 5.63 -30.10 9.82
N ALA A 32 5.00 -30.19 8.64
CA ALA A 32 3.67 -29.63 8.42
C ALA A 32 2.61 -30.57 9.02
N ARG A 33 2.15 -30.28 10.24
CA ARG A 33 0.97 -30.94 10.81
C ARG A 33 -0.31 -30.21 10.33
N PRO A 34 -1.26 -30.90 9.67
CA PRO A 34 -2.51 -30.26 9.26
C PRO A 34 -3.37 -29.95 10.49
N ARG A 35 -3.73 -28.68 10.67
CA ARG A 35 -4.73 -28.26 11.66
C ARG A 35 -6.13 -28.37 11.05
N PRO A 36 -7.12 -28.94 11.76
CA PRO A 36 -8.50 -28.95 11.29
C PRO A 36 -9.07 -27.52 11.30
N ALA A 37 -9.65 -27.11 10.17
CA ALA A 37 -10.37 -25.85 10.04
C ALA A 37 -11.63 -25.87 10.92
N LYS A 38 -11.61 -25.14 12.05
CA LYS A 38 -12.83 -24.82 12.79
C LYS A 38 -13.54 -23.67 12.07
N VAL A 39 -14.51 -24.02 11.22
CA VAL A 39 -15.49 -23.07 10.68
C VAL A 39 -16.32 -22.55 11.85
N ARG A 40 -16.06 -21.32 12.29
CA ARG A 40 -16.99 -20.59 13.17
C ARG A 40 -18.02 -19.93 12.29
N ALA A 41 -19.27 -20.37 12.44
CA ALA A 41 -20.44 -19.73 11.86
C ALA A 41 -20.51 -18.26 12.32
N ALA A 42 -20.61 -17.36 11.36
CA ALA A 42 -20.84 -15.94 11.61
C ALA A 42 -22.29 -15.75 12.07
N THR A 43 -22.46 -15.27 13.31
CA THR A 43 -23.76 -14.83 13.84
C THR A 43 -24.09 -13.47 13.23
N PRO A 44 -25.22 -13.28 12.52
CA PRO A 44 -25.61 -11.97 12.01
C PRO A 44 -26.10 -11.08 13.17
N PRO A 45 -25.69 -9.80 13.26
CA PRO A 45 -26.30 -8.88 14.20
C PRO A 45 -27.75 -8.58 13.79
N ALA A 46 -28.63 -8.69 14.79
CA ALA A 46 -30.07 -8.53 14.69
C ALA A 46 -30.50 -7.23 14.01
N ALA A 47 -31.42 -7.36 13.06
CA ALA A 47 -32.16 -6.27 12.46
C ALA A 47 -32.87 -5.45 13.55
N ARG A 48 -32.46 -4.20 13.74
CA ARG A 48 -33.21 -3.25 14.57
C ARG A 48 -34.42 -2.75 13.79
N ILE A 49 -35.56 -3.30 14.15
CA ILE A 49 -36.91 -2.87 13.81
C ILE A 49 -37.08 -1.44 14.35
N PHE A 50 -37.08 -0.44 13.47
CA PHE A 50 -37.62 0.87 13.82
C PHE A 50 -39.12 0.88 13.56
N SER A 51 -39.80 0.95 14.70
CA SER A 51 -41.23 1.16 14.92
C SER A 51 -41.87 2.15 13.94
N ARG A 52 -42.98 1.72 13.34
CA ARG A 52 -43.94 2.56 12.63
C ARG A 52 -44.77 3.32 13.67
N LEU A 53 -44.70 4.65 13.69
CA LEU A 53 -45.76 5.47 14.28
C LEU A 53 -46.62 6.08 13.16
N PRO A 54 -47.95 5.92 13.20
CA PRO A 54 -48.85 6.60 12.27
C PRO A 54 -49.14 8.00 12.82
N PHE A 55 -48.75 9.05 12.10
CA PHE A 55 -49.28 10.38 12.38
C PHE A 55 -50.59 10.56 11.61
N LEU A 56 -51.66 10.66 12.39
CA LEU A 56 -53.02 10.94 11.97
C LEU A 56 -53.16 12.33 11.34
N LEU A 57 -54.13 12.39 10.44
CA LEU A 57 -54.58 13.51 9.63
C LEU A 57 -54.70 14.86 10.37
N ALA A 58 -54.31 15.93 9.68
CA ALA A 58 -55.00 17.21 9.77
C ALA A 58 -55.11 17.81 8.36
N ASN A 59 -56.32 17.75 7.81
CA ASN A 59 -56.70 18.31 6.53
C ASN A 59 -57.40 19.65 6.79
N ARG A 60 -56.81 20.77 6.36
CA ARG A 60 -57.52 22.03 6.11
C ARG A 60 -56.83 22.77 4.98
N GLY A 61 -57.45 22.73 3.80
CA GLY A 61 -56.98 23.45 2.62
C GLY A 61 -57.24 24.94 2.71
N VAL A 62 -56.49 25.71 1.92
CA VAL A 62 -56.92 26.93 1.23
C VAL A 62 -56.06 27.05 -0.03
N HIS A 63 -56.74 27.35 -1.14
CA HIS A 63 -56.21 27.64 -2.46
C HIS A 63 -55.01 28.60 -2.45
N GLY A 64 -53.97 28.20 -3.16
CA GLY A 64 -52.87 29.08 -3.55
C GLY A 64 -51.97 28.35 -4.52
N ASN A 65 -52.15 28.61 -5.81
CA ASN A 65 -51.36 28.06 -6.90
C ASN A 65 -49.92 28.62 -6.84
N ARG A 66 -49.14 28.16 -5.85
CA ARG A 66 -47.70 28.40 -5.76
C ARG A 66 -47.02 27.08 -6.10
N PHE A 67 -46.58 26.98 -7.34
CA PHE A 67 -45.56 26.03 -7.76
C PHE A 67 -44.39 26.12 -6.78
N LEU A 68 -44.32 25.18 -5.84
CA LEU A 68 -43.09 24.90 -5.10
C LEU A 68 -42.19 24.17 -6.08
N PRO A 69 -41.04 24.72 -6.50
CA PRO A 69 -40.11 23.96 -7.30
C PRO A 69 -39.68 22.76 -6.45
N PHE A 70 -39.85 21.56 -7.00
CA PHE A 70 -39.20 20.36 -6.49
C PHE A 70 -37.71 20.69 -6.34
N ALA A 71 -37.28 20.89 -5.10
CA ALA A 71 -35.88 21.00 -4.78
C ALA A 71 -35.27 19.63 -5.08
N ASN A 72 -34.67 19.51 -6.26
CA ASN A 72 -33.78 18.41 -6.60
C ASN A 72 -32.66 18.42 -5.56
N THR A 73 -32.78 17.60 -4.52
CA THR A 73 -31.63 17.20 -3.71
C THR A 73 -30.79 16.31 -4.63
N ALA A 74 -29.96 16.94 -5.45
CA ALA A 74 -28.88 16.28 -6.14
C ALA A 74 -27.94 15.77 -5.05
N THR A 75 -28.12 14.52 -4.64
CA THR A 75 -27.10 13.76 -3.92
C THR A 75 -25.93 13.68 -4.89
N GLY A 76 -25.01 14.63 -4.75
CA GLY A 76 -23.79 14.67 -5.55
C GLY A 76 -23.02 13.40 -5.27
N ILE A 77 -23.06 12.46 -6.20
CA ILE A 77 -21.99 11.48 -6.36
C ILE A 77 -20.73 12.32 -6.57
N ALA A 78 -19.92 12.44 -5.52
CA ALA A 78 -18.62 13.10 -5.59
C ALA A 78 -17.83 12.39 -6.69
N GLY A 79 -17.78 13.03 -7.87
CA GLY A 79 -17.05 12.51 -9.01
C GLY A 79 -15.61 12.30 -8.59
N VAL A 80 -15.04 11.15 -8.96
CA VAL A 80 -13.60 10.92 -8.84
C VAL A 80 -12.94 11.98 -9.72
N GLN A 81 -12.31 12.97 -9.08
CA GLN A 81 -11.48 13.93 -9.79
C GLN A 81 -10.35 13.15 -10.48
N ALA A 82 -10.19 13.35 -11.79
CA ALA A 82 -9.06 12.79 -12.51
C ALA A 82 -7.76 13.27 -11.84
N ALA A 83 -6.87 12.34 -11.52
CA ALA A 83 -5.61 12.67 -10.90
C ALA A 83 -4.81 13.62 -11.82
N PRO A 84 -4.16 14.66 -11.27
CA PRO A 84 -3.33 15.55 -12.07
C PRO A 84 -2.22 14.76 -12.77
N ALA A 85 -1.82 15.23 -13.96
CA ALA A 85 -0.62 14.73 -14.62
C ALA A 85 0.57 14.85 -13.64
N GLY A 86 1.26 13.74 -13.39
CA GLY A 86 2.34 13.70 -12.41
C GLY A 86 3.50 14.64 -12.76
N THR A 87 4.23 15.06 -11.74
CA THR A 87 5.44 15.88 -11.87
C THR A 87 6.68 15.01 -11.77
N PRO A 88 7.77 15.32 -12.49
CA PRO A 88 9.04 14.62 -12.31
C PRO A 88 9.48 14.59 -10.84
N CYS A 89 9.99 13.45 -10.38
CA CYS A 89 10.46 13.26 -9.01
C CYS A 89 11.57 12.21 -8.95
N GLY A 90 12.27 12.16 -7.81
CA GLY A 90 13.41 11.25 -7.62
C GLY A 90 14.57 11.53 -8.58
N ASN A 91 15.45 10.54 -8.73
CA ASN A 91 16.63 10.61 -9.60
C ASN A 91 16.47 9.76 -10.87
N THR A 92 15.39 8.98 -10.99
CA THR A 92 15.10 8.15 -12.16
C THR A 92 14.50 8.99 -13.30
N PRO A 93 15.14 9.05 -14.48
CA PRO A 93 14.60 9.78 -15.62
C PRO A 93 13.22 9.25 -16.05
N GLY A 94 12.26 10.17 -16.17
CA GLY A 94 10.90 9.87 -16.62
C GLY A 94 9.97 9.32 -15.52
N LEU A 95 10.43 9.21 -14.27
CA LEU A 95 9.54 8.94 -13.15
C LEU A 95 8.65 10.16 -12.87
N LEU A 96 7.35 9.92 -12.68
CA LEU A 96 6.35 10.93 -12.39
C LEU A 96 5.66 10.63 -11.05
N CYS A 97 5.70 11.59 -10.13
CA CYS A 97 4.95 11.53 -8.88
C CYS A 97 3.64 12.31 -9.03
N SER A 98 2.55 11.74 -8.51
CA SER A 98 1.23 12.38 -8.50
C SER A 98 0.50 12.08 -7.20
N THR A 99 -0.63 12.77 -7.01
CA THR A 99 -1.50 12.58 -5.86
C THR A 99 -2.90 12.20 -6.33
N VAL A 100 -3.43 11.09 -5.80
CA VAL A 100 -4.82 10.68 -6.02
C VAL A 100 -5.63 10.94 -4.75
N VAL A 101 -6.59 11.85 -4.82
CA VAL A 101 -7.46 12.16 -3.67
C VAL A 101 -8.65 11.20 -3.66
N VAL A 102 -8.83 10.46 -2.56
CA VAL A 102 -9.93 9.50 -2.38
C VAL A 102 -10.77 9.86 -1.16
N PRO A 103 -12.08 9.54 -1.12
CA PRO A 103 -12.89 9.77 0.07
C PRO A 103 -12.41 8.90 1.23
N LEU A 104 -12.47 9.45 2.45
CA LEU A 104 -12.19 8.70 3.67
C LEU A 104 -13.18 7.53 3.81
N ASP A 105 -14.45 7.80 3.57
CA ASP A 105 -15.49 6.78 3.54
C ASP A 105 -16.19 6.78 2.18
N ARG A 106 -16.16 5.64 1.49
CA ARG A 106 -16.77 5.49 0.16
C ARG A 106 -18.30 5.50 0.21
N THR A 107 -18.91 5.29 1.38
CA THR A 107 -20.37 5.39 1.55
C THR A 107 -20.83 6.84 1.70
N GLY A 108 -19.92 7.75 2.04
CA GLY A 108 -20.20 9.17 2.27
C GLY A 108 -20.78 9.50 3.65
N VAL A 109 -20.88 8.54 4.57
CA VAL A 109 -21.37 8.79 5.94
C VAL A 109 -20.35 9.57 6.75
N VAL A 110 -19.07 9.21 6.64
CA VAL A 110 -17.97 9.94 7.30
C VAL A 110 -17.34 10.92 6.30
N PRO A 111 -17.43 12.24 6.52
CA PRO A 111 -16.83 13.21 5.62
C PRO A 111 -15.30 13.18 5.73
N GLY A 112 -14.63 13.58 4.64
CA GLY A 112 -13.18 13.70 4.58
C GLY A 112 -12.55 12.97 3.40
N THR A 113 -11.26 13.22 3.18
CA THR A 113 -10.48 12.64 2.09
C THR A 113 -9.10 12.22 2.56
N VAL A 114 -8.49 11.30 1.83
CA VAL A 114 -7.07 10.94 1.96
C VAL A 114 -6.39 11.15 0.62
N SER A 115 -5.23 11.78 0.63
CA SER A 115 -4.36 11.92 -0.54
C SER A 115 -3.44 10.71 -0.62
N LEU A 116 -3.44 10.02 -1.76
CA LEU A 116 -2.56 8.90 -2.02
C LEU A 116 -1.37 9.34 -2.87
N HIS A 117 -0.16 9.10 -2.39
CA HIS A 117 1.07 9.31 -3.15
C HIS A 117 1.27 8.18 -4.16
N VAL A 118 1.55 8.54 -5.42
CA VAL A 118 1.71 7.59 -6.53
C VAL A 118 2.95 7.93 -7.34
N GLU A 119 3.88 6.99 -7.45
CA GLU A 119 5.00 7.02 -8.39
C GLU A 119 4.64 6.21 -9.64
N THR A 120 4.74 6.81 -10.81
CA THR A 120 4.50 6.18 -12.11
C THR A 120 5.75 6.29 -12.97
N LEU A 121 6.31 5.14 -13.35
CA LEU A 121 7.41 5.04 -14.30
C LEU A 121 6.87 4.47 -15.63
N PRO A 122 6.64 5.32 -16.65
CA PRO A 122 6.08 4.88 -17.93
C PRO A 122 6.93 3.79 -18.61
N ALA A 123 6.29 2.88 -19.34
CA ALA A 123 7.00 1.99 -20.24
C ALA A 123 7.79 2.78 -21.30
N PHE A 124 8.86 2.18 -21.84
CA PHE A 124 9.46 2.69 -23.06
C PHE A 124 8.60 2.30 -24.27
N GLY A 125 8.34 3.24 -25.17
CA GLY A 125 7.52 2.99 -26.36
C GLY A 125 6.06 2.70 -26.02
N VAL A 126 5.47 1.71 -26.69
CA VAL A 126 4.08 1.31 -26.46
C VAL A 126 4.01 0.41 -25.22
N ALA A 127 3.26 0.85 -24.21
CA ALA A 127 3.07 0.08 -22.98
C ALA A 127 2.27 -1.21 -23.25
N ARG A 128 2.79 -2.34 -22.77
CA ARG A 128 2.09 -3.64 -22.76
C ARG A 128 0.96 -3.68 -21.72
N GLY A 129 1.02 -2.79 -20.75
CA GLY A 129 0.08 -2.66 -19.63
C GLY A 129 0.73 -1.92 -18.47
N THR A 130 0.09 -2.02 -17.31
CA THR A 130 0.56 -1.41 -16.06
C THR A 130 0.72 -2.48 -14.99
N ILE A 131 1.81 -2.42 -14.22
CA ILE A 131 2.03 -3.26 -13.04
C ILE A 131 2.04 -2.37 -11.81
N PHE A 132 1.19 -2.73 -10.86
CA PHE A 132 1.16 -2.13 -9.54
C PHE A 132 2.09 -2.91 -8.60
N LEU A 133 3.08 -2.22 -8.07
CA LEU A 133 4.01 -2.71 -7.08
C LEU A 133 3.44 -2.35 -5.70
N ILE A 134 3.03 -3.36 -4.94
CA ILE A 134 2.40 -3.20 -3.61
C ILE A 134 3.27 -3.84 -2.55
N ALA A 135 3.73 -3.05 -1.60
CA ALA A 135 4.57 -3.53 -0.53
C ALA A 135 3.77 -4.40 0.45
N GLY A 136 4.43 -5.42 1.00
CA GLY A 136 3.88 -6.23 2.08
C GLY A 136 3.99 -5.56 3.45
N GLY A 137 3.57 -6.27 4.50
CA GLY A 137 3.51 -5.74 5.86
C GLY A 137 2.17 -6.03 6.51
N PRO A 138 1.57 -5.10 7.24
CA PRO A 138 1.03 -3.86 6.67
C PRO A 138 1.79 -2.61 7.12
N GLY A 139 1.43 -1.45 6.57
CA GLY A 139 2.00 -0.17 7.02
C GLY A 139 3.22 0.31 6.23
N GLN A 140 3.77 -0.51 5.32
CA GLN A 140 4.85 -0.05 4.43
C GLN A 140 4.28 0.81 3.28
N GLY A 141 5.02 1.85 2.91
CA GLY A 141 4.76 2.64 1.70
C GLY A 141 5.45 1.99 0.50
N SER A 142 4.71 1.66 -0.55
CA SER A 142 5.27 1.02 -1.74
C SER A 142 6.28 1.91 -2.46
N ALA A 143 6.05 3.24 -2.51
CA ALA A 143 6.99 4.17 -3.15
C ALA A 143 8.39 4.06 -2.52
N HIS A 144 8.45 3.97 -1.19
CA HIS A 144 9.70 3.76 -0.47
C HIS A 144 10.28 2.35 -0.68
N VAL A 145 9.46 1.30 -0.58
CA VAL A 145 9.93 -0.09 -0.63
C VAL A 145 10.46 -0.49 -2.00
N PHE A 146 9.80 -0.08 -3.08
CA PHE A 146 10.24 -0.37 -4.44
C PHE A 146 11.23 0.67 -4.97
N GLY A 147 11.26 1.87 -4.36
CA GLY A 147 12.30 2.85 -4.61
C GLY A 147 12.41 3.28 -6.07
N LEU A 148 11.31 3.48 -6.80
CA LEU A 148 11.39 3.81 -8.24
C LEU A 148 12.12 5.14 -8.49
N GLY A 149 12.23 6.00 -7.48
CA GLY A 149 13.09 7.20 -7.48
C GLY A 149 14.60 6.92 -7.62
N SER A 150 15.06 5.69 -7.43
CA SER A 150 16.44 5.24 -7.60
C SER A 150 16.65 4.58 -8.97
N PRO A 151 17.63 5.04 -9.79
CA PRO A 151 17.89 4.44 -11.09
C PRO A 151 18.23 2.95 -11.04
N ALA A 152 18.84 2.48 -9.96
CA ALA A 152 19.20 1.07 -9.78
C ALA A 152 17.94 0.20 -9.64
N ASP A 153 17.03 0.61 -8.75
CA ASP A 153 15.78 -0.13 -8.49
C ASP A 153 14.84 -0.03 -9.69
N ALA A 154 14.71 1.16 -10.30
CA ALA A 154 13.95 1.34 -11.52
C ALA A 154 14.44 0.43 -12.66
N SER A 155 15.77 0.28 -12.82
CA SER A 155 16.36 -0.62 -13.82
C SER A 155 16.08 -2.08 -13.51
N PHE A 156 16.17 -2.47 -12.23
CA PHE A 156 15.85 -3.83 -11.78
C PHE A 156 14.38 -4.19 -12.09
N TYR A 157 13.42 -3.35 -11.74
CA TYR A 157 12.01 -3.64 -12.04
C TYR A 157 11.68 -3.57 -13.53
N ARG A 158 12.34 -2.72 -14.31
CA ARG A 158 12.21 -2.74 -15.78
C ARG A 158 12.75 -4.02 -16.40
N TYR A 159 13.81 -4.59 -15.83
CA TYR A 159 14.32 -5.90 -16.26
C TYR A 159 13.33 -7.02 -15.96
N LEU A 160 12.71 -7.02 -14.77
CA LEU A 160 11.69 -8.02 -14.41
C LEU A 160 10.39 -7.88 -15.21
N PHE A 161 10.02 -6.65 -15.57
CA PHE A 161 8.74 -6.33 -16.19
C PHE A 161 8.90 -5.52 -17.48
N PRO A 162 9.52 -6.10 -18.53
CA PRO A 162 9.87 -5.37 -19.73
C PRO A 162 8.62 -4.89 -20.49
N GLY A 163 8.59 -3.60 -20.81
CA GLY A 163 7.52 -2.95 -21.58
C GLY A 163 6.25 -2.63 -20.79
N TYR A 164 6.25 -2.78 -19.47
CA TYR A 164 5.15 -2.33 -18.60
C TYR A 164 5.42 -0.94 -18.02
N THR A 165 4.36 -0.18 -17.82
CA THR A 165 4.38 0.98 -16.92
C THR A 165 4.39 0.46 -15.49
N LEU A 166 5.34 0.91 -14.68
CA LEU A 166 5.43 0.53 -13.29
C LEU A 166 4.77 1.61 -12.43
N VAL A 167 3.93 1.19 -11.50
CA VAL A 167 3.27 2.09 -10.55
C VAL A 167 3.51 1.59 -9.15
N ALA A 168 4.11 2.40 -8.30
CA ALA A 168 4.17 2.17 -6.86
C ALA A 168 3.31 3.24 -6.19
N TYR A 169 2.35 2.83 -5.36
CA TYR A 169 1.56 3.78 -4.58
C TYR A 169 1.52 3.39 -3.12
N ASP A 170 1.47 4.40 -2.26
CA ASP A 170 1.37 4.19 -0.84
C ASP A 170 -0.11 3.99 -0.47
N ASP A 171 -0.43 2.86 0.17
CA ASP A 171 -1.77 2.60 0.68
C ASP A 171 -2.19 3.69 1.69
N ARG A 172 -3.49 3.82 1.92
CA ARG A 172 -4.03 4.77 2.91
C ARG A 172 -3.34 4.57 4.26
N GLY A 173 -2.79 5.65 4.81
CA GLY A 173 -2.20 5.62 6.14
C GLY A 173 -0.77 5.09 6.18
N THR A 174 -0.16 4.81 5.03
CA THR A 174 1.24 4.38 4.91
C THR A 174 2.06 5.41 4.12
N GLY A 175 3.40 5.32 4.18
CA GLY A 175 4.31 6.15 3.41
C GLY A 175 3.97 7.64 3.42
N ASP A 176 3.83 8.23 2.23
CA ASP A 176 3.43 9.63 2.06
C ASP A 176 1.91 9.82 1.84
N SER A 177 1.12 8.75 2.00
CA SER A 177 -0.34 8.69 1.83
C SER A 177 -1.13 8.95 3.12
N GLY A 178 -0.89 10.08 3.78
CA GLY A 178 -1.61 10.44 5.01
C GLY A 178 -1.28 9.51 6.17
N VAL A 179 0.01 9.24 6.37
CA VAL A 179 0.54 8.28 7.34
C VAL A 179 -0.11 8.37 8.72
N LEU A 180 -0.50 7.21 9.26
CA LEU A 180 -1.06 7.11 10.60
C LEU A 180 0.01 7.46 11.64
N ARG A 181 -0.33 8.39 12.53
CA ARG A 181 0.52 8.81 13.66
C ARG A 181 -0.08 8.28 14.94
N CYS A 182 0.53 7.21 15.44
CA CYS A 182 0.16 6.52 16.68
C CYS A 182 1.43 6.34 17.52
N PRO A 183 1.94 7.40 18.17
CA PRO A 183 3.27 7.38 18.78
C PRO A 183 3.47 6.20 19.73
N ALA A 184 2.48 5.90 20.58
CA ALA A 184 2.54 4.77 21.52
C ALA A 184 2.74 3.41 20.82
N LEU A 185 2.06 3.19 19.69
CA LEU A 185 2.16 1.96 18.92
C LEU A 185 3.42 1.94 18.04
N GLN A 186 3.84 3.10 17.52
CA GLN A 186 5.04 3.25 16.70
C GLN A 186 6.33 3.12 17.53
N SER A 187 6.26 3.36 18.84
CA SER A 187 7.35 3.08 19.79
C SER A 187 7.28 1.67 20.39
N SER A 188 6.19 0.93 20.19
CA SER A 188 6.07 -0.44 20.69
C SER A 188 6.84 -1.41 19.79
N THR A 189 7.63 -2.30 20.38
CA THR A 189 8.26 -3.40 19.63
C THR A 189 7.20 -4.43 19.28
N THR A 190 7.01 -4.69 17.99
CA THR A 190 5.88 -5.43 17.39
C THR A 190 5.81 -6.94 17.70
N PHE A 191 6.30 -7.40 18.85
CA PHE A 191 6.31 -8.81 19.25
C PHE A 191 5.27 -9.18 20.33
N ASP A 192 4.53 -8.21 20.89
CA ASP A 192 3.57 -8.49 21.98
C ASP A 192 2.13 -8.77 21.51
N VAL A 193 1.89 -8.93 20.20
CA VAL A 193 0.51 -9.07 19.68
C VAL A 193 -0.13 -10.45 19.98
N ASP A 194 0.59 -11.39 20.60
CA ASP A 194 0.12 -12.77 20.84
C ASP A 194 0.05 -13.19 22.33
N VAL A 195 0.24 -12.30 23.32
CA VAL A 195 0.24 -12.71 24.76
C VAL A 195 -1.10 -12.49 25.48
N GLU A 196 -2.10 -11.86 24.87
CA GLU A 196 -3.42 -11.66 25.52
C GLU A 196 -4.40 -12.81 25.23
N GLY A 197 -3.98 -14.05 25.49
CA GLY A 197 -4.80 -15.25 25.29
C GLY A 197 -4.68 -16.31 26.39
N GLN A 198 -3.81 -16.11 27.38
CA GLN A 198 -3.59 -17.07 28.46
C GLN A 198 -3.61 -16.36 29.81
N GLN A 199 -4.79 -15.99 30.29
CA GLN A 199 -5.14 -15.94 31.71
C GLN A 199 -6.61 -15.52 31.90
N VAL A 200 -7.52 -16.50 31.85
CA VAL A 200 -8.55 -16.73 32.89
C VAL A 200 -8.84 -18.23 32.94
#